data_AF-A0A2H5X6P2-F1
#
_entry.id   AF-A0A2H5X6P2-F1
#
_cell.length_a   1.000
_cell.length_b   1.000
_cell.length_c   1.000
_cell.angle_alpha   90.00
_cell.angle_beta   90.00
_cell.angle_gamma   90.00
#
_symmetry.space_group_name_H-M   'P 1'
#
loop_
_entity.id
_entity.type
_entity.pdbx_description
1 polymer ?
#
loop_
_entity_poly.entity_id
_entity_poly.type
_entity_poly.pdbx_seq_one_letter_code
_entity_poly.pdbx_strand_id
1 'polypeptide(L)'
;MLHLASMLVSTLLFALLSLSASWAQSLQAGAARVKITPDKLPYLAGYSANRRAEEVHDDVYASAVVIQAGDTKMAIVSCDLIGLLNPAVKDIRSKVTSVPAENIIIAATHTHSGPDSIGLWGQPEQGVSGVDKEWYAQMKQKVADAIEEAAKNLQPAVLRVAGAEGVTSVSRNVRVAEILDTSIAVLQLRNANDNKTIATIVNYAVHPELMNIRSLTSDIVHYMRQTIESTEGGIALFLNGAQGGMVTVDSPGNDWKECERVGNALGQAALNALRNATTLREAPLAVQRAEVTIPLENERFKQAAQAGIFSEPVLQTDEVTTEVMHVTLGPVEMVTIPGEALPNIGFQLKRHMKGNPKLVIGLANDELGYILTEADYGLQLYSYETSMSIGEKAGRVVTDKLLAMAQQSPPVTATSKVAAFFDALPSRFRPERAQGAKVTYRFNITGEGGGVWEIVIAGGKCTIRKGASGVQADVTVNTNAQTFLAIVEGRMAADQAYMNGQLLVDGDLFLAQRIADFFAF
;
A
#
# COMPACT_ATOMS: atom_id res chain seq x y z
N MET A 1 -8.11 9.71 -54.52
CA MET A 1 -7.43 8.70 -53.67
C MET A 1 -7.23 9.15 -52.22
N LEU A 2 -7.51 10.40 -51.82
CA LEU A 2 -7.47 10.86 -50.42
C LEU A 2 -8.76 10.62 -49.60
N HIS A 3 -9.85 10.11 -50.21
CA HIS A 3 -11.15 9.92 -49.52
C HIS A 3 -11.48 8.48 -49.13
N LEU A 4 -10.75 7.47 -49.60
CA LEU A 4 -10.92 6.08 -49.12
C LEU A 4 -10.09 5.75 -47.87
N ALA A 5 -9.07 6.57 -47.56
CA ALA A 5 -8.27 6.43 -46.34
C ALA A 5 -9.03 6.85 -45.06
N SER A 6 -10.07 7.68 -45.19
CA SER A 6 -10.79 8.29 -44.06
C SER A 6 -11.89 7.41 -43.47
N MET A 7 -12.46 6.46 -44.22
CA MET A 7 -13.53 5.60 -43.69
C MET A 7 -13.04 4.34 -42.95
N LEU A 8 -11.80 3.88 -43.19
CA LEU A 8 -11.27 2.65 -42.60
C LEU A 8 -10.59 2.86 -41.23
N VAL A 9 -10.15 4.09 -40.92
CA VAL A 9 -9.56 4.47 -39.61
C VAL A 9 -10.62 4.58 -38.50
N SER A 10 -11.90 4.79 -38.84
CA SER A 10 -12.99 4.94 -37.87
C SER A 10 -13.66 3.63 -37.43
N THR A 11 -13.55 2.55 -38.23
CA THR A 11 -14.03 1.21 -37.85
C THR A 11 -13.11 0.50 -36.83
N LEU A 12 -11.98 1.13 -36.50
CA LEU A 12 -10.83 0.63 -35.75
C LEU A 12 -11.03 0.54 -34.22
N LEU A 13 -12.17 0.99 -33.67
CA LEU A 13 -12.27 1.27 -32.23
C LEU A 13 -13.36 0.55 -31.44
N PHE A 14 -14.27 -0.20 -32.08
CA PHE A 14 -15.54 -0.51 -31.43
C PHE A 14 -15.83 -1.98 -31.08
N ALA A 15 -14.91 -2.91 -31.33
CA ALA A 15 -15.21 -4.31 -31.06
C ALA A 15 -13.95 -5.10 -30.74
N LEU A 16 -13.64 -5.27 -29.45
CA LEU A 16 -13.70 -6.58 -28.79
C LEU A 16 -13.07 -6.52 -27.38
N LEU A 17 -13.99 -6.59 -26.42
CA LEU A 17 -13.74 -7.24 -25.14
C LEU A 17 -13.29 -8.70 -25.36
N SER A 18 -12.47 -9.15 -24.41
CA SER A 18 -12.32 -10.53 -23.92
C SER A 18 -11.65 -11.58 -24.83
N LEU A 19 -10.38 -11.93 -24.56
CA LEU A 19 -9.93 -13.13 -23.81
C LEU A 19 -8.44 -13.44 -24.11
N SER A 20 -7.78 -13.99 -23.10
CA SER A 20 -6.35 -13.87 -22.80
C SER A 20 -5.63 -15.23 -22.67
N ALA A 21 -4.30 -15.23 -22.91
CA ALA A 21 -3.21 -15.95 -22.21
C ALA A 21 -1.94 -15.94 -23.10
N SER A 22 -0.67 -15.81 -22.68
CA SER A 22 -0.03 -15.72 -21.37
C SER A 22 1.49 -15.55 -21.57
N TRP A 23 2.11 -14.45 -21.10
CA TRP A 23 3.54 -14.30 -20.72
C TRP A 23 3.71 -13.13 -19.71
N ALA A 24 2.72 -12.94 -18.83
CA ALA A 24 2.65 -11.87 -17.83
C ALA A 24 3.13 -12.38 -16.46
N GLN A 25 3.83 -11.56 -15.67
CA GLN A 25 4.08 -11.84 -14.24
C GLN A 25 2.74 -11.69 -13.51
N SER A 26 1.97 -12.79 -13.44
CA SER A 26 0.60 -12.76 -12.91
C SER A 26 0.61 -12.32 -11.46
N LEU A 27 0.02 -11.17 -11.16
CA LEU A 27 -0.26 -10.75 -9.81
C LEU A 27 -1.27 -11.73 -9.21
N GLN A 28 -1.02 -12.19 -7.99
CA GLN A 28 -1.97 -12.94 -7.20
C GLN A 28 -2.17 -12.26 -5.85
N ALA A 29 -3.37 -12.38 -5.32
CA ALA A 29 -3.69 -11.89 -4.00
C ALA A 29 -4.64 -12.84 -3.28
N GLY A 30 -4.50 -12.93 -1.98
CA GLY A 30 -5.42 -13.62 -1.10
C GLY A 30 -5.55 -12.83 0.20
N ALA A 31 -6.69 -12.99 0.87
CA ALA A 31 -6.98 -12.28 2.09
C ALA A 31 -7.70 -13.18 3.09
N ALA A 32 -7.48 -12.90 4.38
CA ALA A 32 -8.16 -13.58 5.47
C ALA A 32 -8.33 -12.63 6.65
N ARG A 33 -9.35 -12.88 7.46
CA ARG A 33 -9.61 -12.15 8.70
C ARG A 33 -9.93 -13.15 9.79
N VAL A 34 -9.31 -12.96 10.94
CA VAL A 34 -9.54 -13.79 12.14
C VAL A 34 -9.90 -12.91 13.32
N LYS A 35 -10.84 -13.38 14.13
CA LYS A 35 -11.23 -12.72 15.37
C LYS A 35 -10.13 -12.89 16.43
N ILE A 36 -9.63 -11.76 16.93
CA ILE A 36 -8.69 -11.70 18.05
C ILE A 36 -9.31 -11.15 19.33
N THR A 37 -10.64 -11.02 19.38
CA THR A 37 -11.37 -10.65 20.62
C THR A 37 -11.12 -11.70 21.71
N PRO A 38 -10.69 -11.31 22.92
CA PRO A 38 -10.52 -12.25 24.02
C PRO A 38 -11.87 -12.79 24.54
N ASP A 39 -11.88 -14.03 25.05
CA ASP A 39 -13.08 -14.62 25.66
C ASP A 39 -13.45 -13.98 27.02
N LYS A 40 -12.45 -13.36 27.68
CA LYS A 40 -12.62 -12.60 28.93
C LYS A 40 -12.48 -11.12 28.64
N LEU A 41 -13.34 -10.29 29.24
CA LEU A 41 -13.24 -8.84 29.09
C LEU A 41 -11.87 -8.32 29.55
N PRO A 42 -11.07 -7.68 28.65
CA PRO A 42 -9.70 -7.32 28.94
C PRO A 42 -9.57 -5.95 29.63
N TYR A 43 -8.34 -5.62 30.03
CA TYR A 43 -7.96 -4.21 30.12
C TYR A 43 -7.95 -3.59 28.73
N LEU A 44 -8.44 -2.35 28.62
CA LEU A 44 -8.45 -1.60 27.38
C LEU A 44 -7.20 -0.74 27.29
N ALA A 45 -6.40 -0.93 26.25
CA ALA A 45 -5.26 -0.07 25.97
C ALA A 45 -5.69 1.30 25.45
N GLY A 46 -4.87 2.32 25.68
CA GLY A 46 -5.19 3.72 25.40
C GLY A 46 -5.78 4.49 26.59
N TYR A 47 -5.83 5.80 26.47
CA TYR A 47 -6.31 6.78 27.48
C TYR A 47 -5.70 6.69 28.89
N SER A 48 -6.19 5.77 29.74
CA SER A 48 -5.86 5.71 31.17
C SER A 48 -5.72 4.28 31.66
N ALA A 49 -4.82 4.07 32.63
CA ALA A 49 -4.59 2.77 33.25
C ALA A 49 -5.81 2.28 34.04
N ASN A 50 -5.89 0.96 34.24
CA ASN A 50 -6.95 0.28 34.97
C ASN A 50 -8.36 0.45 34.38
N ARG A 51 -8.45 0.81 33.09
CA ARG A 51 -9.70 0.80 32.34
C ARG A 51 -9.98 -0.62 31.86
N ARG A 52 -11.09 -1.21 32.31
CA ARG A 52 -11.53 -2.55 31.90
C ARG A 52 -12.77 -2.47 31.03
N ALA A 53 -12.82 -3.31 30.02
CA ALA A 53 -14.03 -3.53 29.23
C ALA A 53 -15.15 -4.08 30.12
N GLU A 54 -16.34 -3.55 29.94
CA GLU A 54 -17.59 -4.00 30.56
C GLU A 54 -18.45 -4.76 29.55
N GLU A 55 -18.22 -4.51 28.26
CA GLU A 55 -18.91 -5.15 27.14
C GLU A 55 -18.03 -5.18 25.87
N VAL A 56 -18.50 -5.92 24.86
CA VAL A 56 -17.95 -5.91 23.49
C VAL A 56 -18.98 -5.25 22.60
N HIS A 57 -18.63 -4.10 21.99
CA HIS A 57 -19.48 -3.43 21.02
C HIS A 57 -19.36 -4.08 19.64
N ASP A 58 -18.11 -4.28 19.20
CA ASP A 58 -17.77 -5.03 18.01
C ASP A 58 -16.51 -5.87 18.22
N ASP A 59 -16.43 -7.00 17.53
CA ASP A 59 -15.24 -7.84 17.57
C ASP A 59 -14.02 -7.11 16.99
N VAL A 60 -12.86 -7.29 17.62
CA VAL A 60 -11.56 -6.90 17.10
C VAL A 60 -10.92 -8.04 16.30
N TYR A 61 -10.21 -7.66 15.23
CA TYR A 61 -9.69 -8.59 14.23
C TYR A 61 -8.21 -8.40 13.92
N ALA A 62 -7.58 -9.48 13.45
CA ALA A 62 -6.40 -9.40 12.60
C ALA A 62 -6.83 -9.71 11.16
N SER A 63 -6.52 -8.80 10.24
CA SER A 63 -6.82 -8.95 8.81
C SER A 63 -5.51 -9.00 8.04
N ALA A 64 -5.31 -10.02 7.22
CA ALA A 64 -4.11 -10.25 6.44
C ALA A 64 -4.41 -10.23 4.95
N VAL A 65 -3.51 -9.63 4.18
CA VAL A 65 -3.48 -9.70 2.72
C VAL A 65 -2.12 -10.23 2.31
N VAL A 66 -2.10 -11.30 1.51
CA VAL A 66 -0.87 -11.81 0.88
C VAL A 66 -0.91 -11.43 -0.60
N ILE A 67 0.16 -10.79 -1.06
CA ILE A 67 0.35 -10.37 -2.45
C ILE A 67 1.55 -11.14 -3.00
N GLN A 68 1.38 -11.74 -4.17
CA GLN A 68 2.45 -12.41 -4.90
C GLN A 68 2.60 -11.79 -6.29
N ALA A 69 3.82 -11.37 -6.62
CA ALA A 69 4.17 -10.94 -7.97
C ALA A 69 5.39 -11.74 -8.44
N GLY A 70 5.16 -12.68 -9.36
CA GLY A 70 6.18 -13.67 -9.76
C GLY A 70 6.55 -14.56 -8.56
N ASP A 71 7.84 -14.63 -8.24
CA ASP A 71 8.34 -15.47 -7.15
C ASP A 71 8.35 -14.75 -5.79
N THR A 72 8.16 -13.43 -5.77
CA THR A 72 8.15 -12.65 -4.52
C THR A 72 6.75 -12.65 -3.91
N LYS A 73 6.67 -13.02 -2.62
CA LYS A 73 5.46 -12.89 -1.80
C LYS A 73 5.69 -11.91 -0.66
N MET A 74 4.65 -11.18 -0.32
CA MET A 74 4.60 -10.27 0.82
C MET A 74 3.27 -10.41 1.53
N ALA A 75 3.27 -10.26 2.86
CA ALA A 75 2.06 -10.15 3.65
C ALA A 75 1.97 -8.76 4.29
N ILE A 76 0.75 -8.21 4.35
CA ILE A 76 0.42 -7.01 5.10
C ILE A 76 -0.71 -7.37 6.05
N VAL A 77 -0.50 -7.12 7.34
CA VAL A 77 -1.45 -7.41 8.40
C VAL A 77 -1.83 -6.13 9.13
N SER A 78 -3.14 -5.98 9.38
CA SER A 78 -3.71 -4.95 10.24
C SER A 78 -4.38 -5.61 11.44
N CYS A 79 -3.92 -5.28 12.65
CA CYS A 79 -4.46 -5.77 13.91
C CYS A 79 -5.19 -4.65 14.64
N ASP A 80 -6.42 -4.92 15.07
CA ASP A 80 -7.21 -4.01 15.92
C ASP A 80 -6.67 -3.99 17.36
N LEU A 81 -5.51 -3.35 17.54
CA LEU A 81 -4.72 -3.25 18.76
C LEU A 81 -4.15 -1.84 18.90
N ILE A 82 -3.66 -1.49 20.08
CA ILE A 82 -2.90 -0.25 20.29
C ILE A 82 -1.54 -0.30 19.59
N GLY A 83 -0.90 -1.48 19.55
CA GLY A 83 0.44 -1.69 19.02
C GLY A 83 0.94 -3.12 19.31
N LEU A 84 2.07 -3.50 18.71
CA LEU A 84 2.76 -4.77 18.99
C LEU A 84 4.26 -4.53 19.08
N LEU A 85 4.89 -5.03 20.13
CA LEU A 85 6.34 -4.96 20.31
C LEU A 85 7.07 -5.90 19.34
N ASN A 86 8.28 -5.54 18.93
CA ASN A 86 9.07 -6.30 17.96
C ASN A 86 9.26 -7.80 18.28
N PRO A 87 9.46 -8.24 19.55
CA PRO A 87 9.55 -9.67 19.85
C PRO A 87 8.26 -10.44 19.51
N ALA A 88 7.09 -9.84 19.73
CA ALA A 88 5.81 -10.43 19.36
C ALA A 88 5.68 -10.55 17.82
N VAL A 89 6.12 -9.52 17.08
CA VAL A 89 6.17 -9.54 15.62
C VAL A 89 7.08 -10.66 15.10
N LYS A 90 8.28 -10.80 15.67
CA LYS A 90 9.22 -11.89 15.35
C LYS A 90 8.63 -13.27 15.66
N ASP A 91 7.94 -13.41 16.79
CA ASP A 91 7.27 -14.64 17.20
C ASP A 91 6.07 -14.99 16.30
N ILE A 92 5.34 -14.01 15.78
CA ILE A 92 4.30 -14.27 14.77
C ILE A 92 4.94 -14.74 13.47
N ARG A 93 5.96 -14.03 12.97
CA ARG A 93 6.62 -14.36 11.70
C ARG A 93 7.30 -15.72 11.71
N SER A 94 7.86 -16.15 12.84
CA SER A 94 8.51 -17.46 12.96
C SER A 94 7.52 -18.63 12.79
N LYS A 95 6.22 -18.39 12.98
CA LYS A 95 5.14 -19.36 12.77
C LYS A 95 4.63 -19.39 11.33
N VAL A 96 5.03 -18.43 10.49
CA VAL A 96 4.62 -18.34 9.09
C VAL A 96 5.67 -19.01 8.21
N THR A 97 5.20 -19.84 7.27
CA THR A 97 6.00 -20.62 6.33
C THR A 97 5.72 -20.26 4.87
N SER A 98 4.53 -19.73 4.58
CA SER A 98 4.09 -19.41 3.21
C SER A 98 4.63 -18.09 2.64
N VAL A 99 5.14 -17.20 3.50
CA VAL A 99 5.72 -15.90 3.14
C VAL A 99 7.05 -15.71 3.88
N PRO A 100 8.14 -15.26 3.23
CA PRO A 100 9.40 -14.96 3.91
C PRO A 100 9.19 -13.99 5.07
N ALA A 101 9.80 -14.25 6.23
CA ALA A 101 9.59 -13.47 7.44
C ALA A 101 9.92 -11.97 7.23
N GLU A 102 10.98 -11.68 6.48
CA GLU A 102 11.41 -10.34 6.10
C GLU A 102 10.43 -9.59 5.18
N ASN A 103 9.44 -10.28 4.61
CA ASN A 103 8.42 -9.73 3.72
C ASN A 103 7.04 -9.59 4.38
N ILE A 104 6.95 -9.64 5.71
CA ILE A 104 5.68 -9.57 6.44
C ILE A 104 5.59 -8.25 7.19
N ILE A 105 4.73 -7.33 6.78
CA ILE A 105 4.38 -6.15 7.59
C ILE A 105 3.25 -6.53 8.55
N ILE A 106 3.43 -6.27 9.84
CA ILE A 106 2.38 -6.37 10.86
C ILE A 106 2.18 -5.00 11.48
N ALA A 107 1.02 -4.38 11.25
CA ALA A 107 0.69 -3.06 11.75
C ALA A 107 -0.52 -3.11 12.70
N ALA A 108 -0.58 -2.17 13.62
CA ALA A 108 -1.74 -1.96 14.48
C ALA A 108 -2.61 -0.80 13.95
N THR A 109 -3.93 -0.88 14.17
CA THR A 109 -4.83 0.22 13.85
C THR A 109 -4.70 1.40 14.81
N HIS A 110 -4.15 1.15 16.00
CA HIS A 110 -4.09 2.06 17.14
C HIS A 110 -5.42 2.30 17.84
N THR A 111 -6.36 1.34 17.82
CA THR A 111 -7.59 1.56 18.59
C THR A 111 -7.27 1.72 20.09
N HIS A 112 -7.78 2.82 20.67
CA HIS A 112 -7.73 3.09 22.11
C HIS A 112 -8.85 2.37 22.87
N SER A 113 -9.50 1.37 22.28
CA SER A 113 -10.50 0.54 22.96
C SER A 113 -10.38 -0.94 22.57
N GLY A 114 -9.18 -1.37 22.19
CA GLY A 114 -8.80 -2.78 22.03
C GLY A 114 -8.20 -3.38 23.31
N PRO A 115 -7.99 -4.72 23.35
CA PRO A 115 -7.29 -5.38 24.44
C PRO A 115 -5.86 -4.85 24.61
N ASP A 116 -5.38 -4.75 25.84
CA ASP A 116 -4.00 -4.36 26.11
C ASP A 116 -2.98 -5.39 25.58
N SER A 117 -2.26 -5.02 24.53
CA SER A 117 -1.23 -5.82 23.86
C SER A 117 0.21 -5.39 24.20
N ILE A 118 0.38 -4.31 24.97
CA ILE A 118 1.70 -3.76 25.37
C ILE A 118 1.95 -3.99 26.85
N GLY A 119 0.94 -3.82 27.70
CA GLY A 119 0.97 -4.09 29.14
C GLY A 119 0.83 -2.87 30.04
N LEU A 120 0.88 -1.65 29.49
CA LEU A 120 0.92 -0.40 30.25
C LEU A 120 -0.43 -0.01 30.89
N TRP A 121 -1.55 -0.66 30.51
CA TRP A 121 -2.91 -0.23 30.90
C TRP A 121 -3.56 -1.10 31.99
N GLY A 122 -2.79 -1.99 32.60
CA GLY A 122 -3.17 -2.71 33.82
C GLY A 122 -3.18 -1.82 35.06
N GLN A 123 -2.51 -2.27 36.12
CA GLN A 123 -2.26 -1.48 37.33
C GLN A 123 -0.74 -1.36 37.51
N PRO A 124 -0.05 -0.56 36.66
CA PRO A 124 1.41 -0.52 36.61
C PRO A 124 2.05 -0.04 37.92
N GLU A 125 1.37 0.84 38.67
CA GLU A 125 1.80 1.25 40.02
C GLU A 125 1.88 0.09 41.02
N GLN A 126 1.14 -0.99 40.77
CA GLN A 126 1.15 -2.22 41.56
C GLN A 126 1.99 -3.33 40.90
N GLY A 127 2.73 -3.03 39.83
CA GLY A 127 3.49 -4.04 39.08
C GLY A 127 2.62 -4.94 38.21
N VAL A 128 1.37 -4.58 37.93
CA VAL A 128 0.42 -5.44 37.20
C VAL A 128 0.28 -4.97 35.75
N SER A 129 0.73 -5.82 34.82
CA SER A 129 0.50 -5.65 33.38
C SER A 129 -0.99 -5.79 33.02
N GLY A 130 -1.44 -5.04 32.01
CA GLY A 130 -2.80 -5.18 31.46
C GLY A 130 -2.97 -6.38 30.52
N VAL A 131 -1.88 -7.03 30.12
CA VAL A 131 -1.89 -8.13 29.15
C VAL A 131 -2.36 -9.43 29.79
N ASP A 132 -3.40 -10.04 29.21
CA ASP A 132 -3.73 -11.44 29.45
C ASP A 132 -2.78 -12.34 28.63
N LYS A 133 -1.91 -13.08 29.33
CA LYS A 133 -0.86 -13.90 28.71
C LYS A 133 -1.41 -15.04 27.84
N GLU A 134 -2.53 -15.64 28.24
CA GLU A 134 -3.14 -16.74 27.51
C GLU A 134 -3.73 -16.22 26.19
N TRP A 135 -4.50 -15.14 26.27
CA TRP A 135 -5.02 -14.47 25.08
C TRP A 135 -3.90 -13.98 24.17
N TYR A 136 -2.84 -13.38 24.72
CA TYR A 136 -1.75 -12.83 23.93
C TYR A 136 -1.02 -13.91 23.10
N ALA A 137 -0.78 -15.08 23.70
CA ALA A 137 -0.20 -16.23 22.98
C ALA A 137 -1.13 -16.73 21.86
N GLN A 138 -2.43 -16.84 22.13
CA GLN A 138 -3.43 -17.24 21.14
C GLN A 138 -3.56 -16.20 20.01
N MET A 139 -3.52 -14.91 20.33
CA MET A 139 -3.56 -13.82 19.37
C MET A 139 -2.37 -13.93 18.41
N LYS A 140 -1.15 -14.13 18.91
CA LYS A 140 0.04 -14.32 18.06
C LYS A 140 -0.10 -15.50 17.10
N GLN A 141 -0.66 -16.63 17.56
CA GLN A 141 -0.95 -17.77 16.69
C GLN A 141 -2.01 -17.42 15.63
N LYS A 142 -3.13 -16.82 16.03
CA LYS A 142 -4.20 -16.42 15.12
C LYS A 142 -3.72 -15.47 14.04
N VAL A 143 -2.85 -14.51 14.36
CA VAL A 143 -2.27 -13.60 13.37
C VAL A 143 -1.45 -14.38 12.33
N ALA A 144 -0.61 -15.33 12.76
CA ALA A 144 0.14 -16.20 11.84
C ALA A 144 -0.80 -17.05 10.97
N ASP A 145 -1.85 -17.62 11.57
CA ASP A 145 -2.86 -18.41 10.86
C ASP A 145 -3.61 -17.58 9.81
N ALA A 146 -3.88 -16.29 10.09
CA ALA A 146 -4.50 -15.39 9.11
C ALA A 146 -3.59 -15.14 7.90
N ILE A 147 -2.27 -15.04 8.11
CA ILE A 147 -1.32 -14.92 6.99
C ILE A 147 -1.31 -16.20 6.16
N GLU A 148 -1.26 -17.36 6.83
CA GLU A 148 -1.29 -18.67 6.15
C GLU A 148 -2.59 -18.89 5.38
N GLU A 149 -3.73 -18.51 5.96
CA GLU A 149 -5.03 -18.59 5.30
C GLU A 149 -5.14 -17.62 4.11
N ALA A 150 -4.64 -16.39 4.26
CA ALA A 150 -4.56 -15.44 3.15
C ALA A 150 -3.67 -15.99 2.02
N ALA A 151 -2.56 -16.67 2.32
CA ALA A 151 -1.70 -17.30 1.33
C ALA A 151 -2.37 -18.50 0.64
N LYS A 152 -3.16 -19.31 1.36
CA LYS A 152 -3.96 -20.39 0.76
C LYS A 152 -5.04 -19.86 -0.19
N ASN A 153 -5.56 -18.68 0.10
CA ASN A 153 -6.60 -18.01 -0.68
C ASN A 153 -6.02 -17.17 -1.85
N LEU A 154 -4.74 -17.34 -2.21
CA LEU A 154 -4.13 -16.71 -3.37
C LEU A 154 -4.88 -17.08 -4.65
N GLN A 155 -5.32 -16.05 -5.37
CA GLN A 155 -5.99 -16.16 -6.66
C GLN A 155 -5.46 -15.10 -7.64
N PRO A 156 -5.59 -15.29 -8.96
CA PRO A 156 -5.20 -14.27 -9.94
C PRO A 156 -5.87 -12.93 -9.62
N ALA A 157 -5.10 -11.86 -9.62
CA ALA A 157 -5.54 -10.55 -9.16
C ALA A 157 -5.15 -9.42 -10.11
N VAL A 158 -5.91 -8.33 -10.04
CA VAL A 158 -5.53 -7.01 -10.54
C VAL A 158 -5.45 -6.05 -9.37
N LEU A 159 -4.49 -5.13 -9.41
CA LEU A 159 -4.29 -4.10 -8.41
C LEU A 159 -4.87 -2.78 -8.90
N ARG A 160 -5.80 -2.20 -8.16
CA ARG A 160 -6.26 -0.84 -8.34
C ARG A 160 -5.57 0.05 -7.31
N VAL A 161 -4.94 1.13 -7.79
CA VAL A 161 -4.22 2.08 -6.92
C VAL A 161 -4.85 3.46 -7.03
N ALA A 162 -5.05 4.10 -5.90
CA ALA A 162 -5.57 5.46 -5.82
C ALA A 162 -4.90 6.23 -4.68
N GLY A 163 -4.74 7.54 -4.90
CA GLY A 163 -4.39 8.50 -3.87
C GLY A 163 -5.32 9.71 -3.99
N ALA A 164 -5.67 10.32 -2.86
CA ALA A 164 -6.40 11.58 -2.82
C ALA A 164 -5.88 12.47 -1.68
N GLU A 165 -6.17 13.75 -1.77
CA GLU A 165 -5.82 14.78 -0.78
C GLU A 165 -7.10 15.47 -0.29
N GLY A 166 -6.99 16.22 0.82
CA GLY A 166 -8.10 17.03 1.33
C GLY A 166 -9.13 16.27 2.17
N VAL A 167 -8.80 15.08 2.68
CA VAL A 167 -9.65 14.37 3.65
C VAL A 167 -9.46 15.01 5.02
N THR A 168 -10.37 15.91 5.41
CA THR A 168 -10.31 16.70 6.66
C THR A 168 -11.45 16.43 7.63
N SER A 169 -12.48 15.68 7.22
CA SER A 169 -13.68 15.40 8.03
C SER A 169 -13.48 14.28 9.06
N VAL A 170 -12.28 13.69 9.12
CA VAL A 170 -11.94 12.51 9.92
C VAL A 170 -10.95 12.84 11.02
N SER A 171 -9.88 13.56 10.69
CA SER A 171 -8.73 13.80 11.56
C SER A 171 -8.45 15.29 11.73
N ARG A 172 -7.88 15.65 12.88
CA ARG A 172 -7.31 16.96 13.19
C ARG A 172 -5.98 16.80 13.91
N ASN A 173 -5.11 17.81 13.85
CA ASN A 173 -3.89 17.84 14.65
C ASN A 173 -4.11 18.60 15.97
N VAL A 174 -3.90 17.95 17.12
CA VAL A 174 -4.05 18.56 18.46
C VAL A 174 -2.92 19.50 18.86
N ARG A 175 -1.78 19.46 18.17
CA ARG A 175 -0.60 20.28 18.48
C ARG A 175 -0.49 21.47 17.54
N VAL A 176 -0.53 21.24 16.24
CA VAL A 176 -0.42 22.28 15.21
C VAL A 176 -1.43 22.00 14.10
N ALA A 177 -2.55 22.71 14.10
CA ALA A 177 -3.69 22.45 13.22
C ALA A 177 -3.32 22.50 11.72
N GLU A 178 -2.35 23.34 11.34
CA GLU A 178 -1.86 23.51 9.98
C GLU A 178 -1.01 22.33 9.49
N ILE A 179 -0.49 21.50 10.40
CA ILE A 179 0.33 20.33 10.08
C ILE A 179 -0.60 19.10 10.09
N LEU A 180 -1.51 19.05 9.11
CA LEU A 180 -2.48 17.97 8.93
C LEU A 180 -2.21 17.22 7.61
N ASP A 181 -1.92 15.93 7.72
CA ASP A 181 -1.83 15.00 6.59
C ASP A 181 -3.24 14.62 6.15
N THR A 182 -3.70 15.27 5.10
CA THR A 182 -5.02 15.04 4.51
C THR A 182 -5.02 13.94 3.45
N SER A 183 -3.87 13.31 3.23
CA SER A 183 -3.70 12.35 2.14
C SER A 183 -4.24 10.98 2.53
N ILE A 184 -4.96 10.37 1.61
CA ILE A 184 -5.44 8.98 1.72
C ILE A 184 -4.87 8.17 0.56
N ALA A 185 -4.31 7.01 0.86
CA ALA A 185 -3.85 6.04 -0.13
C ALA A 185 -4.72 4.78 -0.05
N VAL A 186 -5.17 4.29 -1.21
CA VAL A 186 -6.04 3.13 -1.29
C VAL A 186 -5.52 2.15 -2.33
N LEU A 187 -5.36 0.89 -1.91
CA LEU A 187 -5.01 -0.23 -2.78
C LEU A 187 -6.16 -1.22 -2.75
N GLN A 188 -6.72 -1.57 -3.91
CA GLN A 188 -7.78 -2.55 -4.00
C GLN A 188 -7.37 -3.70 -4.91
N LEU A 189 -7.36 -4.91 -4.36
CA LEU A 189 -7.05 -6.14 -5.08
C LEU A 189 -8.37 -6.80 -5.48
N ARG A 190 -8.54 -7.06 -6.77
CA ARG A 190 -9.72 -7.74 -7.31
C ARG A 190 -9.31 -9.00 -8.04
N ASN A 191 -10.13 -10.04 -7.96
CA ASN A 191 -9.93 -11.25 -8.74
C ASN A 191 -9.93 -10.89 -10.24
N ALA A 192 -8.89 -11.33 -10.96
CA ALA A 192 -8.68 -10.96 -12.36
C ALA A 192 -9.72 -11.56 -13.32
N ASN A 193 -10.44 -12.59 -12.90
CA ASN A 193 -11.40 -13.34 -13.69
C ASN A 193 -12.84 -12.85 -13.48
N ASP A 194 -13.28 -12.67 -12.23
CA ASP A 194 -14.67 -12.29 -11.91
C ASP A 194 -14.82 -10.86 -11.36
N ASN A 195 -13.72 -10.13 -11.22
CA ASN A 195 -13.66 -8.73 -10.76
C ASN A 195 -14.21 -8.51 -9.34
N LYS A 196 -14.44 -9.57 -8.55
CA LYS A 196 -14.82 -9.44 -7.14
C LYS A 196 -13.64 -8.93 -6.32
N THR A 197 -13.91 -8.06 -5.36
CA THR A 197 -12.90 -7.56 -4.44
C THR A 197 -12.41 -8.67 -3.53
N ILE A 198 -11.09 -8.84 -3.49
CA ILE A 198 -10.39 -9.72 -2.55
C ILE A 198 -10.13 -8.92 -1.28
N ALA A 199 -9.50 -7.75 -1.42
CA ALA A 199 -9.21 -6.85 -0.30
C ALA A 199 -9.10 -5.39 -0.74
N THR A 200 -9.38 -4.49 0.20
CA THR A 200 -9.14 -3.05 0.09
C THR A 200 -8.28 -2.58 1.27
N ILE A 201 -7.09 -2.07 1.00
CA ILE A 201 -6.17 -1.51 2.01
C ILE A 201 -6.29 0.01 1.97
N VAL A 202 -6.54 0.62 3.12
CA VAL A 202 -6.65 2.08 3.30
C VAL A 202 -5.54 2.55 4.22
N ASN A 203 -4.73 3.52 3.77
CA ASN A 203 -3.74 4.20 4.59
C ASN A 203 -4.12 5.66 4.79
N TYR A 204 -4.27 6.06 6.06
CA TYR A 204 -4.61 7.41 6.49
C TYR A 204 -4.12 7.63 7.92
N ALA A 205 -3.75 8.86 8.26
CA ALA A 205 -3.13 9.20 9.54
C ALA A 205 -4.18 9.74 10.54
N VAL A 206 -4.53 8.93 11.54
CA VAL A 206 -5.49 9.29 12.59
C VAL A 206 -5.41 8.28 13.74
N HIS A 207 -5.49 8.74 14.99
CA HIS A 207 -5.75 7.87 16.13
C HIS A 207 -7.22 7.44 16.13
N PRO A 208 -7.57 6.14 16.09
CA PRO A 208 -8.92 5.66 16.37
C PRO A 208 -9.20 5.74 17.87
N GLU A 209 -9.49 6.97 18.31
CA GLU A 209 -9.68 7.35 19.71
C GLU A 209 -10.94 8.21 19.92
N LEU A 210 -12.01 7.95 19.15
CA LEU A 210 -13.24 8.71 19.31
C LEU A 210 -14.03 8.24 20.54
N MET A 211 -13.89 6.97 20.92
CA MET A 211 -14.68 6.34 21.98
C MET A 211 -13.86 6.07 23.24
N ASN A 212 -13.77 7.08 24.13
CA ASN A 212 -13.19 6.92 25.47
C ASN A 212 -14.21 6.37 26.47
N ILE A 213 -14.53 5.09 26.31
CA ILE A 213 -15.54 4.36 27.09
C ILE A 213 -15.02 3.00 27.53
N ARG A 214 -15.88 2.22 28.21
CA ARG A 214 -15.57 0.87 28.72
C ARG A 214 -16.14 -0.24 27.82
N SER A 215 -16.24 0.00 26.52
CA SER A 215 -16.68 -1.00 25.54
C SER A 215 -15.49 -1.36 24.66
N LEU A 216 -15.26 -2.66 24.45
CA LEU A 216 -14.26 -3.13 23.50
C LEU A 216 -14.76 -2.87 22.07
N THR A 217 -13.95 -2.19 21.26
CA THR A 217 -14.31 -1.77 19.90
C THR A 217 -13.07 -1.50 19.05
N SER A 218 -13.21 -1.67 17.74
CA SER A 218 -12.21 -1.18 16.78
C SER A 218 -12.39 0.31 16.41
N ASP A 219 -13.30 1.01 17.08
CA ASP A 219 -13.58 2.46 16.92
C ASP A 219 -13.99 2.79 15.47
N ILE A 220 -13.60 3.95 14.93
CA ILE A 220 -13.94 4.39 13.56
C ILE A 220 -13.54 3.38 12.48
N VAL A 221 -12.58 2.47 12.77
CA VAL A 221 -12.15 1.41 11.84
C VAL A 221 -13.25 0.38 11.63
N HIS A 222 -14.10 0.14 12.63
CA HIS A 222 -15.29 -0.71 12.50
C HIS A 222 -16.17 -0.24 11.33
N TYR A 223 -16.61 1.01 11.41
CA TYR A 223 -17.56 1.62 10.49
C TYR A 223 -16.95 1.90 9.12
N MET A 224 -15.65 2.21 9.07
CA MET A 224 -14.91 2.31 7.81
C MET A 224 -14.91 0.98 7.04
N ARG A 225 -14.65 -0.15 7.74
CA ARG A 225 -14.73 -1.49 7.14
C ARG A 225 -16.12 -1.79 6.65
N GLN A 226 -17.16 -1.56 7.46
CA GLN A 226 -18.55 -1.79 7.05
C GLN A 226 -18.91 -0.99 5.79
N THR A 227 -18.52 0.27 5.71
CA THR A 227 -18.78 1.14 4.55
C THR A 227 -18.14 0.58 3.27
N ILE A 228 -16.87 0.17 3.34
CA ILE A 228 -16.15 -0.36 2.18
C ILE A 228 -16.68 -1.75 1.81
N GLU A 229 -16.80 -2.66 2.76
CA GLU A 229 -17.15 -4.06 2.51
C GLU A 229 -18.60 -4.22 2.02
N SER A 230 -19.53 -3.39 2.51
CA SER A 230 -20.91 -3.37 1.99
C SER A 230 -21.01 -2.85 0.56
N THR A 231 -20.06 -2.00 0.14
CA THR A 231 -20.05 -1.40 -1.21
C THR A 231 -19.27 -2.26 -2.21
N GLU A 232 -18.08 -2.73 -1.83
CA GLU A 232 -17.09 -3.34 -2.71
C GLU A 232 -16.93 -4.85 -2.49
N GLY A 233 -17.43 -5.39 -1.36
CA GLY A 233 -17.10 -6.73 -0.89
C GLY A 233 -15.65 -6.89 -0.45
N GLY A 234 -15.21 -8.14 -0.27
CA GLY A 234 -13.85 -8.47 0.16
C GLY A 234 -13.55 -8.07 1.61
N ILE A 235 -12.27 -8.01 1.96
CA ILE A 235 -11.78 -7.64 3.30
C ILE A 235 -11.16 -6.23 3.26
N ALA A 236 -11.66 -5.31 4.07
CA ALA A 236 -11.09 -3.99 4.23
C ALA A 236 -10.05 -3.95 5.37
N LEU A 237 -8.92 -3.27 5.15
CA LEU A 237 -7.84 -3.10 6.13
C LEU A 237 -7.54 -1.63 6.33
N PHE A 238 -7.33 -1.24 7.59
CA PHE A 238 -6.79 0.07 7.95
C PHE A 238 -5.31 -0.04 8.26
N LEU A 239 -4.49 0.84 7.69
CA LEU A 239 -3.09 1.01 8.04
C LEU A 239 -2.88 2.45 8.48
N ASN A 240 -2.37 2.63 9.70
CA ASN A 240 -2.21 3.97 10.21
C ASN A 240 -1.05 4.71 9.52
N GLY A 241 -1.15 6.04 9.47
CA GLY A 241 -0.11 6.93 8.96
C GLY A 241 0.92 7.35 10.01
N ALA A 242 1.61 8.46 9.76
CA ALA A 242 2.37 9.18 10.77
C ALA A 242 1.40 9.94 11.68
N GLN A 243 0.75 9.21 12.59
CA GLN A 243 -0.40 9.68 13.35
C GLN A 243 -0.09 10.53 14.58
N GLY A 244 1.19 10.74 14.93
CA GLY A 244 1.54 11.44 16.16
C GLY A 244 0.87 12.82 16.22
N GLY A 245 0.04 13.08 17.22
CA GLY A 245 -0.75 14.31 17.33
C GLY A 245 -1.93 14.44 16.36
N MET A 246 -2.20 13.44 15.51
CA MET A 246 -3.38 13.35 14.64
C MET A 246 -4.45 12.51 15.30
N VAL A 247 -5.51 13.17 15.75
CA VAL A 247 -6.62 12.56 16.47
C VAL A 247 -7.89 12.69 15.67
N THR A 248 -8.92 11.93 16.02
CA THR A 248 -10.24 12.13 15.44
C THR A 248 -10.76 13.56 15.67
N VAL A 249 -11.65 14.02 14.79
CA VAL A 249 -12.42 15.25 15.02
C VAL A 249 -13.12 15.23 16.39
N ASP A 250 -13.39 16.42 16.94
CA ASP A 250 -13.94 16.54 18.30
C ASP A 250 -15.30 15.83 18.45
N SER A 251 -15.38 14.92 19.43
CA SER A 251 -16.60 14.24 19.85
C SER A 251 -16.76 14.37 21.38
N PRO A 252 -17.24 15.51 21.89
CA PRO A 252 -17.27 15.80 23.33
C PRO A 252 -18.20 14.88 24.16
N GLY A 253 -18.89 13.92 23.54
CA GLY A 253 -19.87 13.06 24.19
C GLY A 253 -19.62 11.55 24.11
N ASN A 254 -18.52 11.09 23.51
CA ASN A 254 -18.33 9.67 23.18
C ASN A 254 -19.56 9.10 22.44
N ASP A 255 -20.06 9.83 21.43
CA ASP A 255 -21.29 9.49 20.71
C ASP A 255 -21.00 8.45 19.63
N TRP A 256 -21.64 7.29 19.73
CA TRP A 256 -21.58 6.23 18.72
C TRP A 256 -21.99 6.71 17.33
N LYS A 257 -22.95 7.64 17.24
CA LYS A 257 -23.34 8.22 15.94
C LYS A 257 -22.20 9.01 15.32
N GLU A 258 -21.39 9.67 16.14
CA GLU A 258 -20.23 10.42 15.67
C GLU A 258 -19.08 9.48 15.28
N CYS A 259 -18.85 8.41 16.06
CA CYS A 259 -17.93 7.32 15.69
C CYS A 259 -18.30 6.73 14.33
N GLU A 260 -19.58 6.40 14.15
CA GLU A 260 -20.13 5.91 12.90
C GLU A 260 -19.97 6.93 11.77
N ARG A 261 -20.34 8.20 12.00
CA ARG A 261 -20.21 9.26 11.00
C ARG A 261 -18.76 9.42 10.52
N VAL A 262 -17.80 9.43 11.45
CA VAL A 262 -16.37 9.61 11.14
C VAL A 262 -15.81 8.39 10.41
N GLY A 263 -16.10 7.18 10.89
CA GLY A 263 -15.67 5.95 10.21
C GLY A 263 -16.29 5.80 8.82
N ASN A 264 -17.58 6.12 8.66
CA ASN A 264 -18.25 6.15 7.36
C ASN A 264 -17.64 7.22 6.43
N ALA A 265 -17.28 8.39 6.96
CA ALA A 265 -16.60 9.42 6.18
C ALA A 265 -15.23 8.96 5.67
N LEU A 266 -14.46 8.25 6.48
CA LEU A 266 -13.18 7.66 6.07
C LEU A 266 -13.38 6.57 4.99
N GLY A 267 -14.35 5.67 5.19
CA GLY A 267 -14.70 4.66 4.19
C GLY A 267 -15.16 5.29 2.87
N GLN A 268 -16.01 6.31 2.93
CA GLN A 268 -16.47 7.03 1.73
C GLN A 268 -15.34 7.79 1.03
N ALA A 269 -14.39 8.35 1.77
CA ALA A 269 -13.20 8.97 1.20
C ALA A 269 -12.37 7.95 0.41
N ALA A 270 -12.19 6.74 0.95
CA ALA A 270 -11.51 5.65 0.25
C ALA A 270 -12.24 5.23 -1.03
N LEU A 271 -13.57 5.03 -0.95
CA LEU A 271 -14.41 4.69 -2.11
C LEU A 271 -14.39 5.80 -3.18
N ASN A 272 -14.37 7.07 -2.77
CA ASN A 272 -14.26 8.20 -3.68
C ASN A 272 -12.91 8.22 -4.40
N ALA A 273 -11.81 7.98 -3.68
CA ALA A 273 -10.49 7.87 -4.29
C ALA A 273 -10.45 6.73 -5.34
N LEU A 274 -11.07 5.59 -5.03
CA LEU A 274 -11.14 4.44 -5.94
C LEU A 274 -11.88 4.72 -7.25
N ARG A 275 -12.73 5.76 -7.36
CA ARG A 275 -13.40 6.11 -8.63
C ARG A 275 -12.40 6.46 -9.75
N ASN A 276 -11.26 7.03 -9.38
CA ASN A 276 -10.19 7.42 -10.31
C ASN A 276 -8.98 6.47 -10.24
N ALA A 277 -9.14 5.27 -9.68
CA ALA A 277 -8.04 4.34 -9.50
C ALA A 277 -7.43 3.86 -10.83
N THR A 278 -6.10 3.80 -10.87
CA THR A 278 -5.39 3.14 -11.97
C THR A 278 -5.39 1.64 -11.73
N THR A 279 -5.79 0.86 -12.74
CA THR A 279 -5.82 -0.61 -12.65
C THR A 279 -4.59 -1.21 -13.32
N LEU A 280 -3.93 -2.12 -12.61
CA LEU A 280 -2.68 -2.76 -12.98
C LEU A 280 -2.87 -4.27 -12.97
N ARG A 281 -2.57 -4.91 -14.10
CA ARG A 281 -2.54 -6.39 -14.21
C ARG A 281 -1.19 -6.97 -13.77
N GLU A 282 -0.17 -6.13 -13.79
CA GLU A 282 1.20 -6.44 -13.41
C GLU A 282 1.70 -5.33 -12.50
N ALA A 283 2.38 -5.73 -11.43
CA ALA A 283 2.98 -4.81 -10.48
C ALA A 283 4.22 -5.50 -9.90
N PRO A 284 5.43 -5.17 -10.38
CA PRO A 284 6.66 -5.69 -9.80
C PRO A 284 6.70 -5.40 -8.30
N LEU A 285 7.07 -6.40 -7.50
CA LEU A 285 7.15 -6.30 -6.05
C LEU A 285 8.62 -6.38 -5.62
N ALA A 286 9.08 -5.35 -4.92
CA ALA A 286 10.36 -5.37 -4.22
C ALA A 286 10.14 -5.03 -2.74
N VAL A 287 10.80 -5.80 -1.87
CA VAL A 287 10.75 -5.61 -0.42
C VAL A 287 12.16 -5.48 0.09
N GLN A 288 12.40 -4.43 0.87
CA GLN A 288 13.66 -4.19 1.57
C GLN A 288 13.36 -4.03 3.06
N ARG A 289 14.16 -4.71 3.89
CA ARG A 289 14.13 -4.61 5.34
C ARG A 289 15.48 -4.12 5.81
N ALA A 290 15.50 -3.29 6.85
CA ALA A 290 16.71 -2.99 7.58
C ALA A 290 16.47 -2.88 9.07
N GLU A 291 17.44 -3.34 9.86
CA GLU A 291 17.47 -3.10 11.29
C GLU A 291 18.07 -1.73 11.59
N VAL A 292 17.58 -1.13 12.67
CA VAL A 292 18.11 0.11 13.24
C VAL A 292 18.22 -0.04 14.74
N THR A 293 19.25 0.56 15.33
CA THR A 293 19.47 0.59 16.78
C THR A 293 19.36 2.02 17.26
N ILE A 294 18.54 2.23 18.29
CA ILE A 294 18.19 3.53 18.84
C ILE A 294 18.59 3.56 20.31
N PRO A 295 19.32 4.59 20.79
CA PRO A 295 19.56 4.78 22.22
C PRO A 295 18.26 4.84 23.02
N LEU A 296 18.19 4.09 24.12
CA LEU A 296 17.08 4.13 25.07
C LEU A 296 17.39 5.15 26.17
N GLU A 297 16.70 6.29 26.11
CA GLU A 297 16.90 7.41 27.04
C GLU A 297 15.75 7.52 28.07
N ASN A 298 14.62 6.87 27.82
CA ASN A 298 13.45 6.94 28.70
C ASN A 298 13.58 6.03 29.93
N GLU A 299 14.00 6.62 31.05
CA GLU A 299 14.17 5.92 32.33
C GLU A 299 12.86 5.34 32.88
N ARG A 300 11.70 5.94 32.59
CA ARG A 300 10.41 5.37 33.02
C ARG A 300 10.11 4.06 32.30
N PHE A 301 10.43 3.99 31.00
CA PHE A 301 10.28 2.76 30.23
C PHE A 301 11.25 1.69 30.70
N LYS A 302 12.51 2.03 31.01
CA LYS A 302 13.47 1.09 31.62
C LYS A 302 12.95 0.52 32.94
N GLN A 303 12.43 1.37 33.82
CA GLN A 303 11.85 0.94 35.10
C GLN A 303 10.62 0.04 34.90
N ALA A 304 9.72 0.39 33.98
CA ALA A 304 8.56 -0.44 33.66
C ALA A 304 8.97 -1.82 33.10
N ALA A 305 10.03 -1.87 32.29
CA ALA A 305 10.59 -3.11 31.77
C ALA A 305 11.23 -3.98 32.85
N GLN A 306 11.98 -3.39 33.78
CA GLN A 306 12.53 -4.09 34.94
C GLN A 306 11.44 -4.62 35.88
N ALA A 307 10.32 -3.90 35.98
CA ALA A 307 9.15 -4.33 36.74
C ALA A 307 8.29 -5.40 36.02
N GLY A 308 8.64 -5.79 34.79
CA GLY A 308 7.92 -6.82 34.04
C GLY A 308 6.53 -6.37 33.56
N ILE A 309 6.33 -5.07 33.34
CA ILE A 309 5.04 -4.52 32.88
C ILE A 309 4.76 -4.85 31.42
N PHE A 310 5.79 -4.82 30.56
CA PHE A 310 5.62 -5.07 29.13
C PHE A 310 5.23 -6.52 28.81
N SER A 311 4.52 -6.71 27.70
CA SER A 311 4.10 -8.02 27.19
C SER A 311 5.25 -8.92 26.76
N GLU A 312 6.42 -8.34 26.47
CA GLU A 312 7.61 -9.01 25.98
C GLU A 312 8.87 -8.52 26.74
N PRO A 313 9.97 -9.28 26.79
CA PRO A 313 11.21 -8.87 27.45
C PRO A 313 11.97 -7.82 26.61
N VAL A 314 11.44 -6.60 26.58
CA VAL A 314 11.98 -5.46 25.83
C VAL A 314 12.70 -4.47 26.76
N LEU A 315 13.43 -3.53 26.16
CA LEU A 315 14.00 -2.36 26.86
C LEU A 315 14.92 -2.72 28.05
N GLN A 316 15.61 -3.86 27.94
CA GLN A 316 16.52 -4.38 28.98
C GLN A 316 17.95 -3.83 28.87
N THR A 317 18.24 -3.07 27.83
CA THR A 317 19.55 -2.49 27.50
C THR A 317 19.41 -0.98 27.26
N ASP A 318 20.52 -0.26 27.24
CA ASP A 318 20.54 1.19 26.93
C ASP A 318 20.32 1.51 25.44
N GLU A 319 19.99 0.50 24.64
CA GLU A 319 19.62 0.63 23.24
C GLU A 319 18.45 -0.31 22.91
N VAL A 320 17.68 0.06 21.88
CA VAL A 320 16.59 -0.74 21.32
C VAL A 320 16.88 -1.02 19.86
N THR A 321 16.91 -2.30 19.47
CA THR A 321 16.99 -2.70 18.06
C THR A 321 15.59 -2.98 17.53
N THR A 322 15.22 -2.26 16.48
CA THR A 322 13.96 -2.40 15.75
C THR A 322 14.22 -2.51 14.25
N GLU A 323 13.19 -2.41 13.42
CA GLU A 323 13.31 -2.51 11.98
C GLU A 323 12.41 -1.52 11.23
N VAL A 324 12.84 -1.23 10.01
CA VAL A 324 12.07 -0.46 9.02
C VAL A 324 12.05 -1.21 7.70
N MET A 325 10.99 -1.02 6.93
CA MET A 325 10.81 -1.62 5.62
C MET A 325 10.55 -0.53 4.58
N HIS A 326 11.04 -0.79 3.37
CA HIS A 326 10.74 -0.04 2.16
C HIS A 326 10.23 -1.03 1.11
N VAL A 327 9.10 -0.72 0.48
CA VAL A 327 8.40 -1.62 -0.43
C VAL A 327 7.96 -0.86 -1.67
N THR A 328 8.18 -1.46 -2.83
CA THR A 328 7.55 -1.02 -4.09
C THR A 328 6.63 -2.11 -4.62
N LEU A 329 5.45 -1.71 -5.08
CA LEU A 329 4.47 -2.59 -5.74
C LEU A 329 3.93 -1.87 -6.97
N GLY A 330 4.53 -2.10 -8.13
CA GLY A 330 4.27 -1.30 -9.34
C GLY A 330 4.57 0.18 -9.05
N PRO A 331 3.60 1.10 -9.23
CA PRO A 331 3.78 2.51 -8.93
C PRO A 331 3.69 2.84 -7.42
N VAL A 332 3.22 1.92 -6.58
CA VAL A 332 3.05 2.14 -5.14
C VAL A 332 4.40 2.12 -4.45
N GLU A 333 4.60 3.03 -3.49
CA GLU A 333 5.75 3.01 -2.59
C GLU A 333 5.26 3.07 -1.14
N MET A 334 5.80 2.19 -0.29
CA MET A 334 5.44 2.08 1.11
C MET A 334 6.68 2.13 2.00
N VAL A 335 6.56 2.75 3.16
CA VAL A 335 7.56 2.71 4.23
C VAL A 335 6.90 2.38 5.57
N THR A 336 7.59 1.66 6.45
CA THR A 336 7.10 1.36 7.81
C THR A 336 7.82 2.16 8.87
N ILE A 337 7.09 2.56 9.91
CA ILE A 337 7.60 3.27 11.08
C ILE A 337 7.25 2.46 12.34
N PRO A 338 8.24 2.16 13.21
CA PRO A 338 8.07 1.35 14.43
C PRO A 338 7.48 2.14 15.61
N GLY A 339 6.37 2.86 15.39
CA GLY A 339 5.70 3.65 16.43
C GLY A 339 4.86 4.81 15.90
N GLU A 340 4.58 5.77 16.79
CA GLU A 340 3.74 6.95 16.55
C GLU A 340 4.57 8.15 16.07
N ALA A 341 4.98 8.16 14.80
CA ALA A 341 5.71 9.30 14.24
C ALA A 341 4.84 10.56 14.13
N LEU A 342 5.41 11.71 14.48
CA LEU A 342 4.81 13.02 14.22
C LEU A 342 4.63 13.26 12.70
N PRO A 343 3.70 14.14 12.31
CA PRO A 343 3.29 14.26 10.91
C PRO A 343 4.39 14.87 10.03
N ASN A 344 5.26 15.69 10.61
CA ASN A 344 6.42 16.27 9.91
C ASN A 344 7.41 15.20 9.43
N ILE A 345 7.64 14.13 10.21
CA ILE A 345 8.39 12.95 9.77
C ILE A 345 7.68 12.29 8.58
N GLY A 346 6.36 12.08 8.69
CA GLY A 346 5.55 11.55 7.59
C GLY A 346 5.66 12.38 6.30
N PHE A 347 5.54 13.70 6.40
CA PHE A 347 5.71 14.62 5.28
C PHE A 347 7.13 14.60 4.70
N GLN A 348 8.15 14.54 5.55
CA GLN A 348 9.55 14.45 5.10
C GLN A 348 9.76 13.19 4.27
N LEU A 349 9.29 12.03 4.75
CA LEU A 349 9.37 10.77 4.02
C LEU A 349 8.61 10.86 2.69
N LYS A 350 7.33 11.28 2.72
CA LYS A 350 6.50 11.41 1.52
C LYS A 350 7.11 12.34 0.47
N ARG A 351 7.81 13.41 0.85
CA ARG A 351 8.49 14.32 -0.11
C ARG A 351 9.64 13.65 -0.86
N HIS A 352 10.28 12.65 -0.27
CA HIS A 352 11.43 11.95 -0.87
C HIS A 352 11.06 10.63 -1.55
N MET A 353 9.89 10.07 -1.21
CA MET A 353 9.29 8.97 -1.95
C MET A 353 8.93 9.42 -3.38
N LYS A 354 9.11 8.52 -4.34
CA LYS A 354 8.88 8.71 -5.78
C LYS A 354 7.62 8.02 -6.29
N GLY A 355 7.06 7.07 -5.54
CA GLY A 355 5.86 6.33 -5.89
C GLY A 355 4.58 7.14 -5.78
N ASN A 356 3.51 6.58 -6.34
CA ASN A 356 2.16 7.11 -6.27
C ASN A 356 1.14 5.94 -6.36
N PRO A 357 0.31 5.72 -5.32
CA PRO A 357 0.27 6.43 -4.05
C PRO A 357 1.48 6.12 -3.14
N LYS A 358 1.68 6.99 -2.14
CA LYS A 358 2.72 6.88 -1.11
C LYS A 358 2.07 6.47 0.20
N LEU A 359 2.51 5.35 0.78
CA LEU A 359 2.03 4.87 2.06
C LEU A 359 3.11 5.03 3.11
N VAL A 360 2.81 5.77 4.17
CA VAL A 360 3.59 5.75 5.40
C VAL A 360 2.78 4.92 6.37
N ILE A 361 3.35 3.81 6.85
CA ILE A 361 2.66 2.86 7.70
C ILE A 361 3.24 2.98 9.11
N GLY A 362 2.56 3.71 9.99
CA GLY A 362 2.88 3.79 11.42
C GLY A 362 2.55 2.50 12.16
N LEU A 363 3.05 2.38 13.39
CA LEU A 363 2.81 1.22 14.27
C LEU A 363 3.12 -0.13 13.61
N ALA A 364 4.10 -0.15 12.71
CA ALA A 364 4.41 -1.29 11.89
C ALA A 364 5.68 -1.96 12.37
N ASN A 365 5.55 -3.26 12.65
CA ASN A 365 6.59 -4.18 13.09
C ASN A 365 7.20 -3.89 14.48
N ASP A 366 6.79 -2.82 15.14
CA ASP A 366 7.09 -2.48 16.52
C ASP A 366 6.17 -1.36 17.01
N GLU A 367 6.16 -1.15 18.33
CA GLU A 367 5.51 -0.03 18.98
C GLU A 367 6.45 0.58 20.03
N LEU A 368 7.19 1.63 19.64
CA LEU A 368 8.20 2.29 20.47
C LEU A 368 7.70 3.59 21.11
N GLY A 369 6.39 3.84 21.10
CA GLY A 369 5.79 5.10 21.50
C GLY A 369 5.96 6.18 20.44
N TYR A 370 5.97 7.44 20.88
CA TYR A 370 6.09 8.58 19.98
C TYR A 370 7.49 8.70 19.38
N ILE A 371 7.52 9.01 18.09
CA ILE A 371 8.75 9.27 17.34
C ILE A 371 8.71 10.72 16.87
N LEU A 372 9.55 11.55 17.48
CA LEU A 372 9.64 12.99 17.22
C LEU A 372 10.92 13.29 16.45
N THR A 373 10.95 14.43 15.75
CA THR A 373 12.22 14.97 15.26
C THR A 373 13.05 15.47 16.45
N GLU A 374 14.38 15.50 16.31
CA GLU A 374 15.25 16.04 17.37
C GLU A 374 14.93 17.51 17.69
N ALA A 375 14.44 18.27 16.71
CA ALA A 375 14.05 19.67 16.89
C ALA A 375 12.76 19.83 17.70
N ASP A 376 11.86 18.84 17.67
CA ASP A 376 10.60 18.85 18.41
C ASP A 376 10.74 18.26 19.82
N TYR A 377 11.75 17.41 20.03
CA TYR A 377 11.95 16.70 21.29
C TYR A 377 12.24 17.66 22.45
N GLY A 378 11.50 17.54 23.55
CA GLY A 378 11.66 18.40 24.72
C GLY A 378 11.00 19.78 24.60
N LEU A 379 10.40 20.13 23.47
CA LEU A 379 9.56 21.34 23.38
C LEU A 379 8.31 21.17 24.26
N GLN A 380 7.92 22.25 24.96
CA GLN A 380 6.74 22.25 25.83
C GLN A 380 5.47 21.81 25.10
N LEU A 381 5.34 22.19 23.81
CA LEU A 381 4.23 21.82 22.93
C LEU A 381 4.07 20.29 22.80
N TYR A 382 5.18 19.55 22.82
CA TYR A 382 5.24 18.10 22.64
C TYR A 382 5.66 17.38 23.93
N SER A 383 5.35 17.96 25.09
CA SER A 383 5.77 17.42 26.39
C SER A 383 5.19 16.03 26.67
N TYR A 384 3.95 15.76 26.25
CA TYR A 384 3.34 14.43 26.37
C TYR A 384 4.04 13.41 25.47
N GLU A 385 4.20 13.73 24.19
CA GLU A 385 4.85 12.88 23.20
C GLU A 385 6.30 12.59 23.60
N THR A 386 7.03 13.60 24.08
CA THR A 386 8.39 13.43 24.62
C THR A 386 8.40 12.44 25.79
N SER A 387 7.41 12.51 26.69
CA SER A 387 7.33 11.59 27.84
C SER A 387 7.02 10.14 27.45
N MET A 388 6.44 9.94 26.28
CA MET A 388 6.04 8.66 25.71
C MET A 388 6.94 8.22 24.54
N SER A 389 8.14 8.78 24.44
CA SER A 389 9.14 8.40 23.44
C SER A 389 10.28 7.60 24.08
N ILE A 390 10.91 6.68 23.32
CA ILE A 390 12.11 5.96 23.80
C ILE A 390 13.35 6.86 23.90
N GLY A 391 13.41 7.98 23.16
CA GLY A 391 14.54 8.90 23.20
C GLY A 391 14.60 9.88 22.03
N GLU A 392 15.42 10.91 22.18
CA GLU A 392 15.56 12.04 21.24
C GLU A 392 15.96 11.57 19.83
N LYS A 393 16.83 10.56 19.76
CA LYS A 393 17.43 10.09 18.51
C LYS A 393 16.53 9.20 17.65
N ALA A 394 15.37 8.78 18.16
CA ALA A 394 14.48 7.86 17.46
C ALA A 394 14.06 8.35 16.08
N GLY A 395 13.58 9.60 15.98
CA GLY A 395 13.10 10.15 14.71
C GLY A 395 14.19 10.27 13.66
N ARG A 396 15.39 10.72 14.04
CA ARG A 396 16.52 10.83 13.10
C ARG A 396 16.94 9.46 12.58
N VAL A 397 17.19 8.50 13.48
CA VAL A 397 17.67 7.15 13.10
C VAL A 397 16.69 6.44 12.15
N VAL A 398 15.39 6.48 12.46
CA VAL A 398 14.35 5.87 11.62
C VAL A 398 14.25 6.58 10.27
N THR A 399 14.18 7.92 10.28
CA THR A 399 13.99 8.72 9.06
C THR A 399 15.19 8.60 8.12
N ASP A 400 16.41 8.75 8.63
CA ASP A 400 17.63 8.67 7.81
C ASP A 400 17.75 7.32 7.13
N LYS A 401 17.42 6.23 7.85
CA LYS A 401 17.47 4.88 7.28
C LYS A 401 16.45 4.69 6.17
N LEU A 402 15.21 5.12 6.39
CA LEU A 402 14.14 5.04 5.38
C LEU A 402 14.45 5.90 4.14
N LEU A 403 14.99 7.11 4.33
CA LEU A 403 15.40 7.97 3.22
C LEU A 403 16.54 7.34 2.41
N ALA A 404 17.53 6.73 3.07
CA ALA A 404 18.60 6.00 2.39
C ALA A 404 18.07 4.82 1.57
N MET A 405 17.12 4.04 2.11
CA MET A 405 16.48 2.93 1.40
C MET A 405 15.67 3.43 0.19
N ALA A 406 14.91 4.52 0.33
CA ALA A 406 14.15 5.12 -0.77
C ALA A 406 15.05 5.64 -1.91
N GLN A 407 16.23 6.18 -1.57
CA GLN A 407 17.21 6.63 -2.57
C GLN A 407 17.86 5.48 -3.35
N GLN A 408 18.13 4.37 -2.68
CA GLN A 408 18.76 3.17 -3.25
C GLN A 408 17.77 2.29 -4.03
N SER A 409 16.48 2.55 -3.87
CA SER A 409 15.45 1.73 -4.51
C SER A 409 15.42 1.92 -6.03
N PRO A 410 15.16 0.84 -6.80
CA PRO A 410 14.99 0.93 -8.24
C PRO A 410 13.94 2.00 -8.59
N PRO A 411 14.05 2.67 -9.75
CA PRO A 411 13.02 3.59 -10.18
C PRO A 411 11.67 2.87 -10.13
N VAL A 412 10.70 3.49 -9.43
CA VAL A 412 9.31 3.04 -9.40
C VAL A 412 8.84 3.00 -10.85
N THR A 413 8.82 1.81 -11.43
CA THR A 413 8.42 1.61 -12.82
C THR A 413 6.91 1.60 -12.83
N ALA A 414 6.32 2.80 -12.84
CA ALA A 414 5.02 2.94 -13.48
C ALA A 414 5.22 2.46 -14.92
N THR A 415 4.71 1.27 -15.26
CA THR A 415 4.62 0.85 -16.66
C THR A 415 3.84 1.95 -17.36
N SER A 416 4.51 2.73 -18.19
CA SER A 416 3.85 3.81 -18.90
C SER A 416 2.75 3.23 -19.78
N LYS A 417 1.67 3.99 -20.04
CA LYS A 417 0.61 3.53 -20.95
C LYS A 417 1.18 3.10 -22.31
N VAL A 418 2.28 3.71 -22.74
CA VAL A 418 3.03 3.33 -23.95
C VAL A 418 3.67 1.95 -23.79
N ALA A 419 4.41 1.69 -22.70
CA ALA A 419 4.99 0.38 -22.43
C ALA A 419 3.91 -0.71 -22.38
N ALA A 420 2.81 -0.46 -21.67
CA ALA A 420 1.68 -1.38 -21.57
C ALA A 420 1.04 -1.70 -22.93
N PHE A 421 1.05 -0.76 -23.89
CA PHE A 421 0.61 -1.01 -25.25
C PHE A 421 1.52 -2.02 -25.97
N PHE A 422 2.84 -1.82 -25.90
CA PHE A 422 3.78 -2.72 -26.57
C PHE A 422 3.82 -4.10 -25.92
N ASP A 423 3.76 -4.18 -24.59
CA ASP A 423 3.75 -5.45 -23.86
C ASP A 423 2.55 -6.33 -24.25
N ALA A 424 1.43 -5.71 -24.65
CA ALA A 424 0.23 -6.41 -25.10
C ALA A 424 0.30 -6.91 -26.55
N LEU A 425 1.17 -6.37 -27.42
CA LEU A 425 1.16 -6.65 -28.87
C LEU A 425 1.36 -8.13 -29.25
N PRO A 426 2.29 -8.90 -28.65
CA PRO A 426 2.48 -10.32 -29.01
C PRO A 426 1.21 -11.15 -28.84
N SER A 427 0.40 -10.85 -27.82
CA SER A 427 -0.86 -11.56 -27.56
C SER A 427 -1.93 -11.30 -28.61
N ARG A 428 -1.80 -10.19 -29.36
CA ARG A 428 -2.71 -9.78 -30.43
C ARG A 428 -2.26 -10.29 -31.78
N PHE A 429 -1.07 -10.88 -31.89
CA PHE A 429 -0.52 -11.26 -33.18
C PHE A 429 -1.36 -12.34 -33.87
N ARG A 430 -1.52 -12.23 -35.19
CA ARG A 430 -2.25 -13.13 -36.09
C ARG A 430 -1.26 -13.93 -36.95
N PRO A 431 -0.77 -15.11 -36.49
CA PRO A 431 0.22 -15.89 -37.23
C PRO A 431 -0.20 -16.23 -38.66
N GLU A 432 -1.50 -16.45 -38.88
CA GLU A 432 -2.10 -16.75 -40.18
C GLU A 432 -2.01 -15.58 -41.17
N ARG A 433 -2.01 -14.33 -40.69
CA ARG A 433 -1.84 -13.11 -41.50
C ARG A 433 -0.37 -12.75 -41.71
N ALA A 434 0.53 -13.42 -41.01
CA ALA A 434 1.97 -13.17 -41.04
C ALA A 434 2.77 -14.28 -41.73
N GLN A 435 2.12 -15.17 -42.49
CA GLN A 435 2.81 -16.21 -43.27
C GLN A 435 3.83 -15.58 -44.23
N GLY A 436 5.09 -16.01 -44.12
CA GLY A 436 6.20 -15.49 -44.93
C GLY A 436 6.69 -14.09 -44.55
N ALA A 437 6.08 -13.42 -43.56
CA ALA A 437 6.54 -12.11 -43.10
C ALA A 437 7.84 -12.24 -42.30
N LYS A 438 8.83 -11.43 -42.67
CA LYS A 438 10.06 -11.18 -41.92
C LYS A 438 10.30 -9.67 -41.90
N VAL A 439 9.87 -9.02 -40.82
CA VAL A 439 9.87 -7.55 -40.73
C VAL A 439 10.17 -7.10 -39.30
N THR A 440 10.92 -6.01 -39.18
CA THR A 440 11.23 -5.32 -37.93
C THR A 440 10.70 -3.89 -37.98
N TYR A 441 9.74 -3.56 -37.11
CA TYR A 441 9.27 -2.19 -36.88
C TYR A 441 9.97 -1.61 -35.67
N ARG A 442 10.48 -0.39 -35.75
CA ARG A 442 10.99 0.37 -34.61
C ARG A 442 10.07 1.54 -34.30
N PHE A 443 9.75 1.73 -33.03
CA PHE A 443 8.97 2.86 -32.52
C PHE A 443 9.86 3.69 -31.61
N ASN A 444 10.14 4.92 -32.01
CA ASN A 444 10.83 5.93 -31.23
C ASN A 444 9.79 6.91 -30.68
N ILE A 445 9.44 6.75 -29.41
CA ILE A 445 8.39 7.55 -28.77
C ILE A 445 9.04 8.44 -27.72
N THR A 446 9.03 9.73 -27.97
CA THR A 446 9.62 10.76 -27.09
C THR A 446 8.62 11.28 -26.05
N GLY A 447 9.09 12.02 -25.05
CA GLY A 447 8.25 12.58 -23.99
C GLY A 447 8.03 11.66 -22.78
N GLU A 448 7.25 12.14 -21.80
CA GLU A 448 7.01 11.43 -20.54
C GLU A 448 6.34 10.07 -20.78
N GLY A 449 6.92 9.01 -20.21
CA GLY A 449 6.47 7.63 -20.42
C GLY A 449 6.81 7.05 -21.80
N GLY A 450 7.53 7.78 -22.66
CA GLY A 450 8.05 7.30 -23.94
C GLY A 450 9.22 6.31 -23.80
N GLY A 451 9.72 5.84 -24.93
CA GLY A 451 10.80 4.85 -25.03
C GLY A 451 11.02 4.39 -26.46
N VAL A 452 11.91 3.42 -26.62
CA VAL A 452 12.16 2.75 -27.90
C VAL A 452 11.67 1.32 -27.81
N TRP A 453 10.90 0.88 -28.80
CA TRP A 453 10.45 -0.51 -28.93
C TRP A 453 10.70 -1.04 -30.34
N GLU A 454 11.01 -2.32 -30.44
CA GLU A 454 11.05 -3.05 -31.70
C GLU A 454 10.01 -4.16 -31.70
N ILE A 455 9.25 -4.24 -32.78
CA ILE A 455 8.34 -5.34 -33.10
C ILE A 455 9.01 -6.15 -34.19
N VAL A 456 9.39 -7.39 -33.87
CA VAL A 456 9.98 -8.32 -34.82
C VAL A 456 8.96 -9.39 -35.15
N ILE A 457 8.57 -9.46 -36.42
CA ILE A 457 7.69 -10.50 -36.95
C ILE A 457 8.52 -11.39 -37.84
N ALA A 458 8.70 -12.65 -37.43
CA ALA A 458 9.45 -13.64 -38.20
C ALA A 458 8.98 -15.06 -37.83
N GLY A 459 8.91 -15.95 -38.83
CA GLY A 459 8.59 -17.35 -38.60
C GLY A 459 7.21 -17.59 -37.95
N GLY A 460 6.23 -16.74 -38.25
CA GLY A 460 4.90 -16.82 -37.66
C GLY A 460 4.86 -16.47 -36.17
N LYS A 461 5.81 -15.66 -35.68
CA LYS A 461 5.82 -15.14 -34.31
C LYS A 461 6.02 -13.63 -34.30
N CYS A 462 5.49 -12.96 -33.27
CA CYS A 462 5.78 -11.57 -32.94
C CYS A 462 6.55 -11.52 -31.61
N THR A 463 7.70 -10.86 -31.61
CA THR A 463 8.48 -10.59 -30.39
C THR A 463 8.66 -9.10 -30.22
N ILE A 464 8.46 -8.60 -29.00
CA ILE A 464 8.72 -7.21 -28.64
C ILE A 464 10.06 -7.13 -27.93
N ARG A 465 10.86 -6.14 -28.30
CA ARG A 465 12.08 -5.77 -27.60
C ARG A 465 11.98 -4.32 -27.16
N LYS A 466 12.34 -4.06 -25.91
CA LYS A 466 12.59 -2.68 -25.46
C LYS A 466 14.02 -2.28 -25.82
N GLY A 467 14.19 -1.12 -26.44
CA GLY A 467 15.45 -0.65 -27.00
C GLY A 467 15.72 -1.14 -28.43
N ALA A 468 16.71 -0.53 -29.09
CA ALA A 468 17.11 -0.88 -30.44
C ALA A 468 18.09 -2.07 -30.44
N SER A 469 17.85 -3.08 -31.29
CA SER A 469 18.67 -4.31 -31.36
C SER A 469 19.97 -4.17 -32.16
N GLY A 470 20.29 -2.97 -32.66
CA GLY A 470 21.43 -2.73 -33.55
C GLY A 470 21.22 -3.20 -35.00
N VAL A 471 20.13 -3.92 -35.27
CA VAL A 471 19.68 -4.28 -36.63
C VAL A 471 18.97 -3.08 -37.26
N GLN A 472 19.09 -2.90 -38.58
CA GLN A 472 18.33 -1.89 -39.31
C GLN A 472 16.86 -2.30 -39.35
N ALA A 473 15.97 -1.43 -38.86
CA ALA A 473 14.52 -1.66 -38.92
C ALA A 473 14.01 -1.40 -40.34
N ASP A 474 13.07 -2.21 -40.81
CA ASP A 474 12.42 -2.05 -42.11
C ASP A 474 11.48 -0.84 -42.14
N VAL A 475 10.90 -0.52 -40.97
CA VAL A 475 10.06 0.66 -40.74
C VAL A 475 10.42 1.28 -39.39
N THR A 476 10.59 2.60 -39.35
CA THR A 476 10.76 3.36 -38.10
C THR A 476 9.65 4.39 -37.96
N VAL A 477 8.95 4.37 -36.84
CA VAL A 477 7.89 5.32 -36.48
C VAL A 477 8.42 6.25 -35.40
N ASN A 478 8.41 7.55 -35.66
CA ASN A 478 8.85 8.57 -34.71
C ASN A 478 7.66 9.44 -34.29
N THR A 479 7.42 9.55 -32.99
CA THR A 479 6.35 10.41 -32.43
C THR A 479 6.64 10.76 -30.96
N ASN A 480 5.71 11.43 -30.28
CA ASN A 480 5.75 11.63 -28.83
C ASN A 480 4.64 10.81 -28.15
N ALA A 481 4.78 10.56 -26.84
CA ALA A 481 3.89 9.71 -26.07
C ALA A 481 2.44 10.19 -26.08
N GLN A 482 2.20 11.52 -26.04
CA GLN A 482 0.87 12.09 -26.05
C GLN A 482 0.14 11.84 -27.39
N THR A 483 0.82 12.10 -28.51
CA THR A 483 0.32 11.85 -29.86
C THR A 483 0.13 10.36 -30.09
N PHE A 484 1.10 9.53 -29.70
CA PHE A 484 1.00 8.08 -29.79
C PHE A 484 -0.24 7.55 -29.07
N LEU A 485 -0.42 7.95 -27.80
CA LEU A 485 -1.58 7.56 -27.00
C LEU A 485 -2.88 8.09 -27.61
N ALA A 486 -2.91 9.32 -28.12
CA ALA A 486 -4.08 9.85 -28.80
C ALA A 486 -4.46 9.04 -30.04
N ILE A 487 -3.48 8.53 -30.80
CA ILE A 487 -3.72 7.68 -31.97
C ILE A 487 -4.24 6.31 -31.54
N VAL A 488 -3.55 5.62 -30.63
CA VAL A 488 -3.96 4.26 -30.23
C VAL A 488 -5.25 4.23 -29.40
N GLU A 489 -5.60 5.33 -28.74
CA GLU A 489 -6.89 5.51 -28.05
C GLU A 489 -7.99 6.07 -28.97
N GLY A 490 -7.70 6.30 -30.26
CA GLY A 490 -8.68 6.79 -31.25
C GLY A 490 -9.11 8.25 -31.08
N ARG A 491 -8.43 9.03 -30.23
CA ARG A 491 -8.67 10.46 -30.01
C ARG A 491 -8.06 11.34 -31.10
N MET A 492 -7.16 10.79 -31.92
CA MET A 492 -6.53 11.46 -33.05
C MET A 492 -6.34 10.46 -34.18
N ALA A 493 -6.64 10.87 -35.41
CA ALA A 493 -6.38 10.01 -36.56
C ALA A 493 -4.89 10.05 -36.93
N ALA A 494 -4.31 8.90 -37.32
CA ALA A 494 -2.88 8.80 -37.62
C ALA A 494 -2.46 9.65 -38.83
N ASP A 495 -3.35 9.80 -39.82
CA ASP A 495 -3.16 10.68 -40.98
C ASP A 495 -3.12 12.15 -40.57
N GLN A 496 -3.99 12.56 -39.64
CA GLN A 496 -3.97 13.90 -39.04
C GLN A 496 -2.63 14.15 -38.31
N ALA A 497 -2.16 13.19 -37.50
CA ALA A 497 -0.88 13.30 -36.81
C ALA A 497 0.30 13.38 -37.79
N TYR A 498 0.25 12.63 -38.89
CA TYR A 498 1.27 12.64 -39.94
C TYR A 498 1.30 13.98 -40.70
N MET A 499 0.14 14.47 -41.14
CA MET A 499 0.01 15.75 -41.83
C MET A 499 0.47 16.94 -40.97
N ASN A 500 0.30 16.85 -39.64
CA ASN A 500 0.73 17.85 -38.68
C ASN A 500 2.22 17.72 -38.30
N GLY A 501 2.96 16.76 -38.85
CA GLY A 501 4.37 16.50 -38.50
C GLY A 501 4.57 15.92 -37.09
N GLN A 502 3.52 15.43 -36.45
CA GLN A 502 3.54 14.85 -35.10
C GLN A 502 3.81 13.33 -35.11
N LEU A 503 3.67 12.70 -36.27
CA LEU A 503 3.99 11.31 -36.55
C LEU A 503 4.83 11.28 -37.83
N LEU A 504 6.04 10.72 -37.76
CA LEU A 504 6.91 10.52 -38.93
C LEU A 504 7.13 9.02 -39.11
N VAL A 505 7.15 8.57 -40.36
CA VAL A 505 7.38 7.16 -40.71
C VAL A 505 8.49 7.10 -41.75
N ASP A 506 9.58 6.42 -41.41
CA ASP A 506 10.73 6.17 -42.27
C ASP A 506 10.78 4.69 -42.67
N GLY A 507 11.28 4.37 -43.86
CA GLY A 507 11.41 3.01 -44.38
C GLY A 507 10.29 2.60 -45.34
N ASP A 508 9.91 1.33 -45.33
CA ASP A 508 8.92 0.78 -46.28
C ASP A 508 7.48 1.12 -45.85
N LEU A 509 6.86 2.06 -46.57
CA LEU A 509 5.51 2.54 -46.31
C LEU A 509 4.42 1.47 -46.55
N PHE A 510 4.67 0.49 -47.43
CA PHE A 510 3.74 -0.61 -47.63
C PHE A 510 3.78 -1.56 -46.43
N LEU A 511 4.96 -1.85 -45.90
CA LEU A 511 5.09 -2.58 -44.63
C LEU A 511 4.50 -1.79 -43.46
N ALA A 512 4.63 -0.47 -43.43
CA ALA A 512 4.00 0.37 -42.41
C ALA A 512 2.47 0.23 -42.39
N GLN A 513 1.82 0.16 -43.56
CA GLN A 513 0.37 -0.06 -43.66
C GLN A 513 -0.05 -1.47 -43.21
N ARG A 514 0.79 -2.47 -43.47
CA ARG A 514 0.53 -3.86 -43.12
C ARG A 514 0.68 -4.18 -41.64
N ILE A 515 1.27 -3.30 -40.84
CA ILE A 515 1.49 -3.58 -39.41
C ILE A 515 0.18 -3.95 -38.72
N ALA A 516 -0.92 -3.30 -39.10
CA ALA A 516 -2.23 -3.56 -38.53
C ALA A 516 -2.81 -4.94 -38.90
N ASP A 517 -2.48 -5.45 -40.09
CA ASP A 517 -2.94 -6.76 -40.57
C ASP A 517 -2.40 -7.90 -39.72
N PHE A 518 -1.23 -7.70 -39.11
CA PHE A 518 -0.55 -8.69 -38.30
C PHE A 518 -1.13 -8.85 -36.90
N PHE A 519 -2.03 -7.96 -36.47
CA PHE A 519 -2.57 -8.01 -35.12
C PHE A 519 -4.11 -7.96 -35.13
N ALA A 520 -4.71 -8.59 -34.13
CA ALA A 520 -6.10 -8.46 -33.76
C ALA A 520 -6.23 -7.27 -32.81
N PHE A 521 -6.68 -6.14 -33.34
CA PHE A 521 -7.01 -4.96 -32.55
C PHE A 521 -8.47 -4.95 -32.14
#